data_AF-A0A7X7R538-F1
#
_entry.id   AF-A0A7X7R538-F1
#
_cell.length_a   1.000
_cell.length_b   1.000
_cell.length_c   1.000
_cell.angle_alpha   90.00
_cell.angle_beta   90.00
_cell.angle_gamma   90.00
#
_symmetry.space_group_name_H-M   'P 1'
#
loop_
_entity.id
_entity.type
_entity.pdbx_description
1 polymer ?
#
loop_
_entity_poly.entity_id
_entity_poly.type
_entity_poly.pdbx_seq_one_letter_code
_entity_poly.pdbx_strand_id
1 'polypeptide(L)' 'MEKHELDRIIILTRKQKTTGLTRQEAEERRELYIKYLAFVRVRVEKQLEEAGCRK' A
#
# COMPACT_ATOMS: atom_id res chain seq x y z
N MET A 1 -1.55 -8.75 -1.72
CA MET A 1 -2.34 -7.57 -2.08
C MET A 1 -2.78 -7.71 -3.51
N GLU A 2 -4.05 -7.46 -3.78
CA GLU A 2 -4.63 -7.63 -5.11
C GLU A 2 -4.50 -6.35 -5.96
N LYS A 3 -4.57 -6.49 -7.29
CA LYS A 3 -4.43 -5.36 -8.22
C LYS A 3 -5.45 -4.25 -7.94
N HIS A 4 -6.70 -4.63 -7.66
CA HIS A 4 -7.77 -3.66 -7.39
C HIS A 4 -7.53 -2.85 -6.11
N GLU A 5 -6.88 -3.44 -5.09
CA GLU A 5 -6.53 -2.72 -3.85
C GLU A 5 -5.44 -1.67 -4.12
N LEU A 6 -4.47 -1.98 -4.98
CA LEU A 6 -3.43 -1.03 -5.41
C LEU A 6 -4.01 0.11 -6.26
N ASP A 7 -4.87 -0.22 -7.22
CA ASP A 7 -5.57 0.77 -8.04
C ASP A 7 -6.41 1.70 -7.16
N ARG A 8 -7.05 1.15 -6.12
CA ARG A 8 -7.82 1.94 -5.15
C ARG A 8 -6.95 2.91 -4.36
N ILE A 9 -5.76 2.49 -3.90
CA ILE A 9 -4.80 3.41 -3.27
C ILE A 9 -4.43 4.57 -4.21
N ILE A 10 -4.17 4.28 -5.48
CA ILE A 10 -3.79 5.30 -6.47
C ILE A 10 -4.93 6.31 -6.65
N ILE A 11 -6.17 5.82 -6.79
CA ILE A 11 -7.36 6.67 -6.92
C ILE A 11 -7.51 7.58 -5.70
N LEU A 12 -7.45 7.03 -4.49
CA LEU A 12 -7.58 7.81 -3.24
C LEU A 12 -6.43 8.81 -3.07
N THR A 13 -5.22 8.45 -3.49
CA THR A 13 -4.06 9.36 -3.44
C THR A 13 -4.19 10.52 -4.42
N ARG A 14 -4.69 10.26 -5.65
CA ARG A 14 -5.00 11.31 -6.62
C ARG A 14 -6.13 12.21 -6.14
N LYS A 15 -7.17 11.62 -5.54
CA LYS A 15 -8.30 12.37 -4.97
C LYS A 15 -7.86 13.30 -3.84
N GLN A 16 -6.99 12.82 -2.94
CA GLN A 16 -6.45 13.66 -1.86
C GLN A 16 -5.77 14.93 -2.40
N LYS A 17 -5.00 14.83 -3.49
CA LYS A 17 -4.27 15.96 -4.08
C LYS A 17 -5.16 16.95 -4.84
N THR A 18 -6.31 16.49 -5.31
CA THR A 18 -7.17 17.27 -6.21
C THR A 18 -8.31 17.93 -5.45
N THR A 19 -9.13 17.14 -4.76
CA THR A 19 -10.36 17.60 -4.10
C THR A 19 -10.33 17.40 -2.58
N GLY A 20 -9.34 16.68 -2.05
CA GLY A 20 -9.35 16.18 -0.68
C GLY A 20 -10.15 14.89 -0.54
N LEU A 21 -9.94 14.20 0.59
CA LEU A 21 -10.63 12.96 0.94
C LEU A 21 -11.75 13.22 1.94
N THR A 22 -12.84 12.46 1.82
CA THR A 22 -13.80 12.36 2.92
C THR A 22 -13.19 11.56 4.08
N ARG A 23 -13.80 11.63 5.26
CA ARG A 23 -13.37 10.84 6.42
C ARG A 23 -13.35 9.33 6.14
N GLN A 24 -14.39 8.83 5.47
CA GLN A 24 -14.50 7.41 5.09
C GLN A 24 -13.38 7.02 4.12
N GLU A 25 -13.10 7.85 3.13
CA GLU A 25 -12.03 7.58 2.16
C GLU A 25 -10.63 7.67 2.78
N ALA A 26 -10.44 8.55 3.76
CA ALA A 26 -9.19 8.64 4.50
C ALA A 26 -8.95 7.36 5.33
N GLU A 27 -10.00 6.83 5.95
CA GLU A 27 -9.97 5.58 6.71
C GLU A 27 -9.74 4.37 5.79
N GLU A 28 -10.49 4.27 4.70
CA GLU A 28 -10.29 3.25 3.66
C GLU A 28 -8.85 3.27 3.13
N ARG A 29 -8.33 4.47 2.80
CA ARG A 29 -6.94 4.60 2.34
C ARG A 29 -5.95 4.14 3.40
N ARG A 30 -6.18 4.46 4.66
CA ARG A 30 -5.30 4.07 5.77
C ARG A 30 -5.23 2.54 5.89
N GLU A 31 -6.37 1.85 5.85
CA GLU A 31 -6.44 0.40 5.90
C GLU A 31 -5.71 -0.25 4.72
N LEU A 32 -5.95 0.26 3.50
CA LEU A 32 -5.26 -0.20 2.30
C LEU A 32 -3.75 0.03 2.38
N TYR A 33 -3.30 1.16 2.92
CA TYR A 33 -1.87 1.43 3.11
C TYR A 33 -1.21 0.50 4.12
N ILE A 34 -1.90 0.14 5.20
CA ILE A 34 -1.38 -0.84 6.18
C ILE A 34 -1.16 -2.20 5.50
N LYS A 35 -2.15 -2.66 4.71
CA LYS A 35 -2.02 -3.89 3.91
C LYS A 35 -0.87 -3.80 2.90
N TYR A 36 -0.73 -2.66 2.22
CA TYR A 36 0.35 -2.43 1.28
C TYR A 36 1.72 -2.51 1.93
N LEU A 37 1.92 -1.85 3.09
CA LEU A 37 3.18 -1.89 3.81
C LEU A 37 3.54 -3.30 4.28
N ALA A 38 2.58 -4.07 4.78
CA ALA A 38 2.79 -5.47 5.14
C ALA A 38 3.21 -6.32 3.93
N PHE A 39 2.54 -6.12 2.79
CA PHE A 39 2.86 -6.81 1.54
C PHE A 39 4.25 -6.45 1.01
N VAL A 40 4.63 -5.16 1.02
CA VAL A 40 5.96 -4.70 0.62
C VAL A 40 7.02 -5.26 1.56
N ARG A 41 6.77 -5.26 2.87
CA ARG A 41 7.71 -5.83 3.85
C ARG A 41 8.04 -7.28 3.50
N VAL A 42 7.04 -8.16 3.38
CA VAL A 42 7.26 -9.58 3.05
C VAL A 42 8.06 -9.75 1.75
N ARG A 43 7.77 -8.95 0.72
CA ARG A 43 8.53 -8.99 -0.54
C ARG A 43 9.98 -8.55 -0.37
N VAL A 44 10.22 -7.47 0.37
CA VAL A 44 11.58 -6.98 0.65
C VAL A 44 12.36 -8.02 1.46
N GLU A 45 11.72 -8.66 2.45
CA GLU A 45 12.36 -9.73 3.24
C GLU A 45 12.80 -10.89 2.35
N LYS A 46 11.91 -11.36 1.46
CA LYS A 46 12.23 -12.40 0.48
C LYS A 46 13.37 -11.99 -0.48
N GLN A 47 13.37 -10.74 -0.95
CA GLN A 47 14.45 -10.24 -1.80
C GLN A 47 15.79 -10.17 -1.07
N LEU A 48 15.79 -9.83 0.23
CA LEU A 48 17.00 -9.82 1.04
C LEU A 48 17.53 -11.23 1.30
N GLU A 49 16.65 -12.22 1.51
CA GLU A 49 17.02 -13.63 1.61
C GLU A 49 17.62 -14.15 0.29
N GLU A 50 16.96 -13.90 -0.85
CA GLU A 50 17.45 -14.28 -2.18
C GLU A 50 18.79 -13.64 -2.54
N ALA A 51 19.02 -12.41 -2.09
CA ALA A 51 20.30 -11.70 -2.26
C ALA A 51 21.39 -12.13 -1.25
N GLY A 52 21.10 -13.06 -0.33
CA GLY A 52 22.02 -13.49 0.72
C GLY A 52 22.33 -12.43 1.78
N CYS A 53 21.55 -11.35 1.83
CA CYS A 53 21.69 -10.25 2.78
C CYS A 53 20.95 -10.52 4.11
N ARG A 54 20.13 -11.57 4.16
CA ARG A 54 19.42 -12.03 5.36
C ARG A 54 19.45 -13.57 5.40
N LYS A 55 19.84 -14.13 6.54
CA LYS A 55 19.85 -15.59 6.81
C LYS A 55 18.72 -15.95 7.76
#